data_AF-A0A8S0SD92-F1
#
_entry.id   AF-A0A8S0SD92-F1
#
_cell.length_a   1.000
_cell.length_b   1.000
_cell.length_c   1.000
_cell.angle_alpha   90.00
_cell.angle_beta   90.00
_cell.angle_gamma   90.00
#
_symmetry.space_group_name_H-M   'P 1'
#
loop_
_entity.id
_entity.type
_entity.pdbx_description
1 polymer ?
#
loop_
_entity_poly.entity_id
_entity_poly.type
_entity_poly.pdbx_seq_one_letter_code
_entity_poly.pdbx_strand_id
1 'polypeptide(L)'
;MKVFLFANSKCKRYFHNRLRPAKLTWTAVYRKQHKKDIAAETVKKRRRTTKKPYSRSIVGATLEVIQKKRAEKPEVRDAAREAALREIKERIKKTKDEKKAKKAELMSKSQKASKGNVPKGAIPKGPKLGGSGGKR
;
A
#
# COMPACT_ATOMS: atom_id res chain seq x y z
N MET A 1 58.72 -17.26 -1.62
CA MET A 1 59.22 -16.70 -0.34
C MET A 1 58.42 -15.47 0.04
N LYS A 2 58.10 -15.28 1.33
CA LYS A 2 57.43 -14.06 1.81
C LYS A 2 58.45 -13.18 2.53
N VAL A 3 58.68 -11.98 1.99
CA VAL A 3 59.61 -10.99 2.56
C VAL A 3 58.87 -10.12 3.58
N PHE A 4 59.49 -9.87 4.73
CA PHE A 4 58.95 -9.03 5.79
C PHE A 4 59.87 -7.84 6.03
N LEU A 5 59.29 -6.65 6.13
CA LEU A 5 59.99 -5.41 6.44
C LEU A 5 59.85 -5.11 7.94
N PHE A 6 60.97 -4.83 8.60
CA PHE A 6 61.01 -4.47 10.02
C PHE A 6 61.65 -3.10 10.20
N ALA A 7 60.95 -2.21 10.91
CA ALA A 7 61.47 -0.88 11.21
C ALA A 7 62.66 -0.88 12.18
N ASN A 8 62.75 -1.88 13.07
CA ASN A 8 63.82 -1.99 14.06
C ASN A 8 64.09 -3.45 14.48
N SER A 9 65.19 -3.66 15.22
CA SER A 9 65.62 -4.97 15.73
C SER A 9 64.61 -5.60 16.71
N LYS A 10 63.90 -4.79 17.51
CA LYS A 10 62.85 -5.25 18.43
C LYS A 10 61.69 -5.94 17.69
N CYS A 11 61.20 -5.35 16.60
CA CYS A 11 60.17 -5.93 15.75
C CYS A 11 60.64 -7.24 15.11
N LYS A 12 61.88 -7.28 14.60
CA LYS A 12 62.48 -8.48 14.00
C LYS A 12 62.59 -9.62 15.02
N ARG A 13 63.06 -9.33 16.24
CA ARG A 13 63.15 -10.31 17.33
C ARG A 13 61.78 -10.90 17.68
N TYR A 14 60.76 -10.06 17.85
CA TYR A 14 59.41 -10.54 18.16
C TYR A 14 58.79 -11.39 17.06
N PHE A 15 59.10 -11.09 15.80
CA PHE A 15 58.67 -11.89 14.66
C PHE A 15 59.30 -13.30 14.68
N HIS A 16 60.61 -13.41 14.90
CA HIS A 16 61.28 -14.71 15.00
C HIS A 16 60.84 -15.50 16.24
N ASN A 17 60.53 -14.83 17.35
CA ASN A 17 59.94 -15.43 18.54
C ASN A 17 58.44 -15.79 18.36
N ARG A 18 57.86 -15.58 17.17
CA ARG A 18 56.48 -15.93 16.81
C ARG A 18 55.43 -15.27 17.72
N LEU A 19 55.74 -14.10 18.27
CA LEU A 19 54.79 -13.33 19.06
C LEU A 19 53.71 -12.73 18.15
N ARG A 20 52.45 -12.84 18.57
CA ARG A 20 51.32 -12.30 17.81
C ARG A 20 51.24 -10.78 18.02
N PRO A 21 51.31 -9.95 16.95
CA PRO A 21 51.15 -8.50 17.08
C PRO A 21 49.85 -8.10 17.78
N ALA A 22 48.78 -8.87 17.57
CA ALA A 22 47.49 -8.72 18.24
C ALA A 22 47.52 -8.80 19.78
N LYS A 23 48.59 -9.34 20.38
CA LYS A 23 48.78 -9.39 21.85
C LYS A 23 49.72 -8.30 22.38
N LEU A 24 50.40 -7.56 21.49
CA LEU A 24 51.36 -6.51 21.87
C LEU A 24 50.66 -5.14 21.90
N THR A 25 50.46 -4.60 23.10
CA THR A 25 49.61 -3.44 23.39
C THR A 25 49.94 -2.16 22.61
N TRP A 26 51.20 -1.98 22.25
CA TRP A 26 51.70 -0.79 21.54
C TRP A 26 51.59 -0.89 20.01
N THR A 27 51.26 -2.07 19.46
CA THR A 27 51.21 -2.26 18.00
C THR A 27 49.91 -1.71 17.41
N ALA A 28 49.97 -1.28 16.14
CA ALA A 28 48.79 -0.81 15.40
C ALA A 28 47.69 -1.89 15.31
N VAL A 29 48.06 -3.16 15.17
CA VAL A 29 47.10 -4.28 15.11
C VAL A 29 46.32 -4.40 16.42
N TYR A 30 47.01 -4.35 17.56
CA TYR A 30 46.36 -4.38 18.86
C TYR A 30 45.42 -3.18 19.04
N ARG A 31 45.90 -1.96 18.76
CA ARG A 31 45.11 -0.72 18.91
C ARG A 31 43.86 -0.74 18.04
N LYS A 32 43.95 -1.25 16.81
CA LYS A 32 42.79 -1.45 15.92
C LYS A 32 41.77 -2.44 16.48
N GLN A 33 42.20 -3.61 16.95
CA GLN A 33 41.32 -4.63 17.52
C GLN A 33 40.63 -4.16 18.81
N HIS A 34 41.34 -3.39 19.62
CA HIS A 34 40.85 -2.85 20.90
C HIS A 34 40.21 -1.46 20.76
N LYS A 35 39.93 -1.02 19.53
CA LYS A 35 39.24 0.23 19.24
C LYS A 35 39.90 1.46 19.91
N LYS A 36 41.24 1.49 19.96
CA LYS A 36 41.98 2.67 20.44
C LYS A 36 42.17 3.74 19.35
N ASP A 37 42.06 3.34 18.08
CA ASP A 37 42.24 4.22 16.91
C ASP A 37 40.92 4.49 16.16
N ILE A 38 39.80 4.63 16.90
CA ILE A 38 38.44 4.79 16.34
C ILE A 38 38.33 6.03 15.43
N ALA A 39 39.06 7.10 15.73
CA ALA A 39 38.92 8.39 15.05
C ALA A 39 39.22 8.36 13.54
N ALA A 40 40.07 7.44 13.06
CA ALA A 40 40.47 7.36 11.66
C ALA A 40 39.54 6.48 10.79
N GLU A 41 38.84 5.51 11.37
CA GLU A 41 37.99 4.56 10.62
C GLU A 41 36.51 4.97 10.53
N THR A 42 36.02 5.82 11.44
CA THR A 42 34.61 6.26 11.46
C THR A 42 34.21 7.09 10.25
N VAL A 43 35.16 7.79 9.62
CA VAL A 43 34.90 8.67 8.46
C VAL A 43 34.41 7.90 7.23
N LYS A 44 34.72 6.61 7.09
CA LYS A 44 34.42 5.84 5.85
C LYS A 44 33.05 5.17 5.80
N LYS A 45 32.21 5.26 6.83
CA LYS A 45 30.89 4.59 6.87
C LYS A 45 29.71 5.45 6.43
N ARG A 46 29.90 6.44 5.55
CA ARG A 46 28.75 7.15 4.96
C ARG A 46 28.21 6.34 3.78
N ARG A 47 27.18 5.52 4.02
CA ARG A 47 26.44 4.81 2.96
C ARG A 47 25.74 5.84 2.07
N ARG A 48 26.05 5.85 0.77
CA ARG A 48 25.40 6.73 -0.20
C ARG A 48 24.08 6.11 -0.67
N THR A 49 22.95 6.64 -0.21
CA THR A 49 21.64 6.24 -0.71
C THR A 49 21.36 6.99 -2.01
N THR A 50 21.22 6.27 -3.13
CA THR A 50 20.85 6.87 -4.41
C THR A 50 19.36 6.65 -4.66
N LYS A 51 18.56 7.72 -4.57
CA LYS A 51 17.17 7.69 -5.04
C LYS A 51 17.17 7.94 -6.54
N LYS A 52 17.19 6.89 -7.35
CA LYS A 52 16.96 7.04 -8.80
C LYS A 52 15.46 7.20 -9.03
N PRO A 53 14.97 8.31 -9.61
CA PRO A 53 13.56 8.43 -9.95
C PRO A 53 13.21 7.39 -11.01
N TYR A 54 12.41 6.39 -10.64
CA TYR A 54 11.91 5.39 -11.58
C TYR A 54 10.71 5.97 -12.32
N SER A 55 10.97 6.76 -13.35
CA SER A 55 9.93 7.17 -14.31
C SER A 55 10.19 6.44 -15.62
N ARG A 56 9.56 5.28 -15.79
CA ARG A 56 9.59 4.50 -17.04
C ARG A 56 8.26 4.62 -17.76
N SER A 57 8.30 4.53 -19.09
CA SER A 57 7.12 4.28 -19.91
C SER A 57 6.52 2.91 -19.56
N ILE A 58 5.20 2.82 -19.59
CA ILE A 58 4.45 1.60 -19.31
C ILE A 58 3.68 1.25 -20.58
N VAL A 59 3.49 -0.05 -20.87
CA VAL A 59 2.66 -0.46 -22.02
C VAL A 59 1.27 0.17 -21.87
N GLY A 60 0.82 0.89 -22.90
CA GLY A 60 -0.46 1.63 -22.88
C GLY A 60 -0.36 3.11 -22.47
N ALA A 61 0.81 3.61 -22.01
CA ALA A 61 1.04 5.04 -21.81
C ALA A 61 2.53 5.41 -21.93
N THR A 62 2.84 6.34 -22.84
CA THR A 62 4.19 6.88 -22.97
C THR A 62 4.56 7.73 -21.75
N LEU A 63 5.87 7.90 -21.51
CA LEU A 63 6.38 8.64 -20.35
C LEU A 63 5.85 10.09 -20.30
N GLU A 64 5.70 10.73 -21.44
CA GLU A 64 5.19 12.10 -21.57
C GLU A 64 3.73 12.23 -21.12
N VAL A 65 2.89 11.26 -21.48
CA VAL A 65 1.47 11.25 -21.07
C VAL A 65 1.37 11.09 -19.55
N ILE A 66 2.21 10.23 -18.96
CA ILE A 66 2.26 10.03 -17.51
C ILE A 66 2.71 11.30 -16.79
N GLN A 67 3.73 11.99 -17.32
CA GLN A 67 4.22 13.24 -16.75
C GLN A 67 3.19 14.37 -16.84
N LYS A 68 2.52 14.55 -17.98
CA LYS A 68 1.45 15.55 -18.15
C LYS A 68 0.32 15.32 -17.16
N LYS A 69 -0.19 14.09 -17.05
CA LYS A 69 -1.23 13.73 -16.06
C LYS A 69 -0.77 13.93 -14.61
N ARG A 70 0.52 13.76 -14.30
CA ARG A 70 1.09 14.02 -12.94
C ARG A 70 1.36 15.50 -12.67
N ALA A 71 1.62 16.29 -13.70
CA ALA A 71 1.87 17.73 -13.57
C ALA A 71 0.58 18.57 -13.50
N GLU A 72 -0.56 18.00 -13.87
CA GLU A 72 -1.87 18.67 -13.72
C GLU A 72 -2.10 19.17 -12.29
N LYS A 73 -2.67 20.37 -12.16
CA LYS A 73 -2.98 20.97 -10.86
C LYS A 73 -4.04 20.15 -10.13
N PRO A 74 -3.95 20.01 -8.79
CA PRO A 74 -4.91 19.23 -8.01
C PRO A 74 -6.35 19.72 -8.20
N GLU A 75 -6.57 21.03 -8.32
CA GLU A 75 -7.88 21.64 -8.56
C GLU A 75 -8.57 21.12 -9.83
N VAL A 76 -7.81 20.92 -10.91
CA VAL A 76 -8.34 20.37 -12.18
C VAL A 76 -8.72 18.90 -12.00
N ARG A 77 -7.93 18.14 -11.22
CA ARG A 77 -8.25 16.73 -10.92
C ARG A 77 -9.50 16.61 -10.06
N ASP A 78 -9.64 17.47 -9.06
CA ASP A 78 -10.78 17.44 -8.15
C ASP A 78 -12.05 17.92 -8.86
N ALA A 79 -11.97 18.92 -9.74
CA ALA A 79 -13.08 19.30 -10.61
C ALA A 79 -13.53 18.15 -11.53
N ALA A 80 -12.59 17.42 -12.15
CA ALA A 80 -12.91 16.26 -12.98
C ALA A 80 -13.54 15.11 -12.16
N ARG A 81 -13.10 14.90 -10.92
CA ARG A 81 -13.71 13.92 -9.99
C ARG A 81 -15.13 14.32 -9.62
N GLU A 82 -15.35 15.58 -9.26
CA GLU A 82 -16.68 16.08 -8.89
C GLU A 82 -17.65 16.01 -10.07
N ALA A 83 -17.20 16.33 -11.28
CA ALA A 83 -18.01 16.18 -12.50
C ALA A 83 -18.41 14.72 -12.74
N ALA A 84 -17.45 13.78 -12.64
CA ALA A 84 -17.73 12.35 -12.78
C ALA A 84 -18.69 11.84 -11.69
N LEU A 85 -18.53 12.28 -10.44
CA LEU A 85 -19.45 11.91 -9.35
C LEU A 85 -20.86 12.45 -9.56
N ARG A 86 -21.01 13.66 -10.10
CA ARG A 86 -22.32 14.22 -10.45
C ARG A 86 -22.99 13.41 -11.55
N GLU A 87 -22.26 13.09 -12.60
CA GLU A 87 -22.78 12.27 -13.71
C GLU A 87 -23.24 10.89 -13.23
N ILE A 88 -22.46 10.23 -12.36
CA ILE A 88 -22.84 8.94 -11.76
C ILE A 88 -24.11 9.08 -10.91
N LYS A 89 -24.20 10.11 -10.07
CA LYS A 89 -25.39 10.38 -9.25
C LYS A 89 -26.63 10.61 -10.12
N GLU A 90 -26.50 11.35 -11.21
CA GLU A 90 -27.58 11.58 -12.17
C GLU A 90 -28.01 10.30 -12.89
N ARG A 91 -27.06 9.46 -13.34
CA ARG A 91 -27.38 8.14 -13.93
C ARG A 91 -28.08 7.23 -12.93
N ILE A 92 -27.67 7.23 -11.66
CA ILE A 92 -28.32 6.46 -10.59
C ILE A 92 -29.74 6.99 -10.32
N LYS A 93 -29.94 8.31 -10.34
CA LYS A 93 -31.28 8.90 -10.14
C LYS A 93 -32.23 8.51 -11.27
N LYS A 94 -31.80 8.66 -12.53
CA LYS A 94 -32.57 8.27 -13.73
C LYS A 94 -32.96 6.79 -13.69
N THR A 95 -32.01 5.90 -13.42
CA THR A 95 -32.31 4.45 -13.31
C THR A 95 -33.20 4.09 -12.12
N LYS A 96 -33.15 4.83 -11.00
CA LYS A 96 -34.08 4.66 -9.87
C LYS A 96 -35.50 5.12 -10.21
N ASP A 97 -35.63 6.24 -10.91
CA ASP A 97 -36.92 6.79 -11.30
C ASP A 97 -37.60 5.90 -12.36
N GLU A 98 -36.84 5.37 -13.32
CA GLU A 98 -37.31 4.33 -14.26
C GLU A 98 -37.77 3.05 -13.54
N LYS A 99 -37.03 2.60 -12.52
CA LYS A 99 -37.43 1.43 -11.71
C LYS A 99 -38.70 1.69 -10.90
N LYS A 100 -38.88 2.91 -10.36
CA LYS A 100 -40.11 3.31 -9.66
C LYS A 100 -41.30 3.42 -10.60
N ALA A 101 -41.11 3.97 -11.79
CA ALA A 101 -42.15 4.06 -12.82
C ALA A 101 -42.62 2.66 -13.26
N LYS A 102 -41.68 1.74 -13.53
CA LYS A 102 -42.01 0.34 -13.85
C LYS A 102 -42.73 -0.39 -12.70
N LYS A 103 -42.36 -0.11 -11.44
CA LYS A 103 -43.05 -0.68 -10.27
C LYS A 103 -44.47 -0.13 -10.09
N ALA A 104 -44.67 1.18 -10.35
CA ALA A 104 -45.99 1.81 -10.31
C ALA A 104 -46.91 1.32 -11.43
N GLU A 105 -46.38 1.12 -12.64
CA GLU A 105 -47.12 0.56 -13.76
C GLU A 105 -47.60 -0.87 -13.46
N LEU A 106 -46.72 -1.71 -12.89
CA LEU A 106 -47.07 -3.08 -12.46
C LEU A 106 -48.14 -3.10 -11.35
N MET A 107 -48.11 -2.16 -10.39
CA MET A 107 -49.14 -2.05 -9.34
C MET A 107 -50.47 -1.52 -9.89
N SER A 108 -50.44 -0.58 -10.84
CA SER A 108 -51.67 -0.05 -11.48
C SER A 108 -52.37 -1.08 -12.37
N LYS A 109 -51.61 -1.99 -13.00
CA LYS A 109 -52.15 -3.13 -13.76
C LYS A 109 -52.85 -4.14 -12.83
N SER A 110 -52.36 -4.28 -11.59
CA SER A 110 -52.94 -5.18 -10.59
C SER A 110 -54.22 -4.62 -9.95
N GLN A 111 -54.39 -3.30 -9.85
CA GLN A 111 -55.63 -2.68 -9.35
C GLN A 111 -56.78 -2.62 -10.38
N LYS A 112 -56.52 -2.85 -11.68
CA LYS A 112 -57.58 -2.88 -12.70
C LYS A 112 -58.30 -4.23 -12.84
N ALA A 113 -57.92 -5.22 -12.02
CA ALA A 113 -58.49 -6.57 -12.01
C ALA A 113 -59.35 -6.90 -10.77
N SER A 114 -59.85 -5.90 -10.03
CA SER A 114 -60.75 -6.15 -8.89
C SER A 114 -61.93 -5.17 -8.84
N LYS A 115 -62.91 -5.36 -9.74
CA LYS A 115 -64.28 -4.86 -9.54
C LYS A 115 -65.25 -5.99 -9.92
N GLY A 116 -65.73 -6.71 -8.91
CA GLY A 116 -66.72 -7.80 -9.03
C GLY A 116 -67.11 -8.28 -7.64
N ASN A 117 -68.41 -8.40 -7.40
CA ASN A 117 -69.10 -8.32 -6.11
C ASN A 117 -69.67 -9.70 -5.67
N VAL A 118 -69.16 -10.27 -4.54
CA VAL A 118 -69.85 -11.08 -3.47
C VAL A 118 -70.42 -12.49 -3.87
N PRO A 119 -70.63 -13.55 -3.00
CA PRO A 119 -70.50 -13.74 -1.53
C PRO A 119 -69.75 -15.00 -0.99
N LYS A 120 -69.34 -14.89 0.29
CA LYS A 120 -69.52 -15.81 1.45
C LYS A 120 -69.34 -17.34 1.30
N GLY A 121 -68.36 -17.91 2.02
CA GLY A 121 -68.27 -19.35 2.31
C GLY A 121 -67.27 -19.70 3.42
N ALA A 122 -67.80 -19.99 4.62
CA ALA A 122 -67.31 -20.80 5.75
C ALA A 122 -65.80 -20.94 6.10
N ILE A 123 -65.49 -20.61 7.35
CA ILE A 123 -64.30 -21.02 8.14
C ILE A 123 -64.51 -22.48 8.62
N PRO A 124 -63.46 -23.29 8.89
CA PRO A 124 -62.97 -23.40 10.28
C PRO A 124 -61.44 -23.63 10.49
N LYS A 125 -60.94 -23.08 11.62
CA LYS A 125 -59.84 -23.53 12.54
C LYS A 125 -58.42 -23.73 11.94
N GLY A 126 -57.36 -22.96 12.29
CA GLY A 126 -56.62 -22.84 13.58
C GLY A 126 -55.43 -23.85 13.63
N PRO A 127 -54.26 -23.66 14.31
CA PRO A 127 -53.84 -22.62 15.29
C PRO A 127 -52.45 -21.95 15.06
N LYS A 128 -52.13 -21.03 15.98
CA LYS A 128 -50.97 -20.12 16.11
C LYS A 128 -49.56 -20.73 16.09
N LEU A 129 -48.60 -19.99 15.50
CA LEU A 129 -47.17 -19.86 15.85
C LEU A 129 -46.79 -18.40 15.48
N GLY A 130 -46.35 -17.48 16.33
CA GLY A 130 -45.45 -17.59 17.47
C GLY A 130 -44.01 -17.56 16.97
N GLY A 131 -43.33 -16.40 16.96
CA GLY A 131 -41.91 -16.37 16.62
C GLY A 131 -41.33 -14.98 16.35
N SER A 132 -40.45 -14.57 17.24
CA SER A 132 -39.67 -13.33 17.28
C SER A 132 -38.42 -13.36 16.38
N GLY A 133 -37.78 -12.18 16.24
CA GLY A 133 -36.35 -12.04 15.94
C GLY A 133 -36.01 -12.00 14.45
N GLY A 134 -35.06 -11.22 13.96
CA GLY A 134 -34.02 -10.41 14.57
C GLY A 134 -33.04 -10.07 13.44
N LYS A 135 -32.64 -8.80 13.35
CA LYS A 135 -31.58 -8.37 12.42
C LYS A 135 -30.27 -9.08 12.77
N ARG A 136 -29.63 -9.66 11.76
CA ARG A 136 -28.17 -9.81 11.66
C ARG A 136 -27.73 -9.08 10.41
#